data_AF-A0A7S3A2J3-F1
#
_entry.id   AF-A0A7S3A2J3-F1
#
_cell.length_a   1.000
_cell.length_b   1.000
_cell.length_c   1.000
_cell.angle_alpha   90.00
_cell.angle_beta   90.00
_cell.angle_gamma   90.00
#
_symmetry.space_group_name_H-M   'P 1'
#
loop_
_entity.id
_entity.type
_entity.pdbx_description
1 polymer ?
#
loop_
_entity_poly.entity_id
_entity_poly.type
_entity_poly.pdbx_seq_one_letter_code
_entity_poly.pdbx_strand_id
1 'polypeptide(L)'
;MLAPDEGSGPLVELSFHGRKLRNMDFLSKSDPFVVMFVGDQSALDESQFKMVGRTETIWDNLNPDFVTKLYLPLKRPDEENTRVLLQYYDQDSKESLELSKEYLKKQDFIGQVMFNVVELLSVDHKLLSMKMSNRSFKADPKAGTSIITAEELPDRSASAQYVVEFRFTADCEMPKRKKIFVILSRSVKQPTSLGPPWIPIYRTGAMDAPAKSGQEFKFQVLLTSGLH
;
A
#
# COMPACT_ATOMS: atom_id res chain seq x y z
N MET A 1 38.45 -4.64 -3.77
CA MET A 1 37.97 -3.75 -2.70
C MET A 1 37.21 -2.63 -3.39
N LEU A 2 35.88 -2.78 -3.50
CA LEU A 2 34.97 -1.78 -4.08
C LEU A 2 34.17 -1.17 -2.91
N ALA A 3 34.01 0.15 -2.93
CA ALA A 3 33.53 0.96 -1.83
C ALA A 3 32.06 0.63 -1.42
N PRO A 4 31.69 0.81 -0.15
CA PRO A 4 30.31 0.76 0.29
C PRO A 4 29.69 2.15 0.20
N ASP A 5 28.94 2.47 -0.86
CA ASP A 5 27.99 3.60 -0.82
C ASP A 5 26.88 3.51 -1.89
N GLU A 6 26.19 2.37 -1.96
CA GLU A 6 24.93 2.25 -2.71
C GLU A 6 23.80 2.02 -1.69
N GLY A 7 23.24 3.10 -1.12
CA GLY A 7 21.97 3.03 -0.38
C GLY A 7 21.84 3.75 0.97
N SER A 8 22.62 4.79 1.26
CA SER A 8 22.62 5.52 2.56
C SER A 8 21.63 6.71 2.63
N GLY A 9 20.43 6.55 2.06
CA GLY A 9 19.40 7.61 2.06
C GLY A 9 18.28 7.34 3.08
N PRO A 10 17.66 8.39 3.67
CA PRO A 10 16.51 8.21 4.56
C PRO A 10 15.36 7.53 3.78
N LEU A 11 14.63 6.65 4.47
CA LEU A 11 13.51 5.91 3.90
C LEU A 11 12.21 6.55 4.35
N VAL A 12 11.34 6.91 3.42
CA VAL A 12 10.01 7.42 3.75
C VAL A 12 9.01 6.28 3.69
N GLU A 13 8.24 6.11 4.75
CA GLU A 13 7.09 5.24 4.81
C GLU A 13 5.81 6.03 4.53
N LEU A 14 4.99 5.55 3.60
CA LEU A 14 3.73 6.17 3.21
C LEU A 14 2.56 5.27 3.59
N SER A 15 1.57 5.87 4.26
CA SER A 15 0.29 5.23 4.58
C SER A 15 -0.85 5.90 3.81
N PHE A 16 -1.86 5.11 3.43
CA PHE A 16 -2.89 5.53 2.47
C PHE A 16 -4.29 5.27 3.03
N HIS A 17 -5.19 6.21 2.75
CA HIS A 17 -6.60 6.08 3.10
C HIS A 17 -7.48 6.64 1.99
N GLY A 18 -8.54 5.92 1.64
CA GLY A 18 -9.58 6.39 0.73
C GLY A 18 -10.80 6.88 1.50
N ARG A 19 -11.42 7.97 1.06
CA ARG A 19 -12.70 8.45 1.62
C ARG A 19 -13.68 8.79 0.52
N LYS A 20 -14.91 8.27 0.67
CA LYS A 20 -16.01 8.43 -0.29
C LYS A 20 -15.57 8.11 -1.71
N LEU A 21 -14.88 6.97 -1.87
CA LEU A 21 -14.48 6.49 -3.19
C LEU A 21 -15.71 6.24 -4.05
N ARG A 22 -15.56 6.44 -5.37
CA ARG A 22 -16.61 6.08 -6.33
C ARG A 22 -16.92 4.59 -6.19
N ASN A 23 -18.20 4.25 -6.19
CA ASN A 23 -18.61 2.86 -6.37
C ASN A 23 -18.60 2.50 -7.85
N MET A 24 -17.77 1.53 -8.25
CA MET A 24 -17.75 1.00 -9.62
C MET A 24 -18.66 -0.23 -9.79
N ASP A 25 -19.07 -0.85 -8.67
CA ASP A 25 -19.94 -2.02 -8.66
C ASP A 25 -21.45 -1.69 -8.72
N PHE A 26 -22.22 -2.62 -9.29
CA PHE A 26 -23.69 -2.52 -9.36
C PHE A 26 -24.43 -3.05 -8.12
N LEU A 27 -23.97 -4.17 -7.54
CA LEU A 27 -24.68 -4.90 -6.47
C LEU A 27 -23.91 -4.93 -5.13
N SER A 28 -22.68 -4.42 -5.13
CA SER A 28 -21.77 -4.29 -3.98
C SER A 28 -21.20 -2.86 -3.97
N LYS A 29 -20.35 -2.57 -2.98
CA LYS A 29 -19.41 -1.46 -3.07
C LYS A 29 -18.10 -1.98 -3.68
N SER A 30 -17.34 -1.04 -4.24
CA SER A 30 -15.98 -1.29 -4.67
C SER A 30 -15.09 -1.99 -3.64
N ASP A 31 -14.15 -2.74 -4.19
CA ASP A 31 -13.04 -3.45 -3.59
C ASP A 31 -11.71 -2.70 -3.85
N PRO A 32 -11.48 -1.52 -3.23
CA PRO A 32 -10.37 -0.66 -3.60
C PRO A 32 -8.99 -1.21 -3.19
N PHE A 33 -7.99 -0.88 -4.01
CA PHE A 33 -6.56 -0.92 -3.69
C PHE A 33 -5.81 0.26 -4.32
N VAL A 34 -4.60 0.56 -3.83
CA VAL A 34 -3.76 1.67 -4.31
C VAL A 34 -2.48 1.12 -4.93
N VAL A 35 -2.08 1.66 -6.08
CA VAL A 35 -0.78 1.43 -6.71
C VAL A 35 0.05 2.70 -6.61
N MET A 36 1.28 2.57 -6.13
CA MET A 36 2.23 3.68 -6.07
C MET A 36 3.22 3.60 -7.22
N PHE A 37 3.37 4.74 -7.89
CA PHE A 37 4.41 4.96 -8.88
C PHE A 37 5.28 6.16 -8.47
N VAL A 38 6.55 6.11 -8.88
CA VAL A 38 7.56 7.09 -8.51
C VAL A 38 8.26 7.60 -9.77
N GLY A 39 8.39 8.92 -9.88
CA GLY A 39 9.08 9.60 -10.97
C GLY A 39 9.92 10.76 -10.42
N ASP A 40 10.78 11.30 -11.27
CA ASP A 40 11.51 12.53 -10.94
C ASP A 40 10.59 13.77 -10.99
N GLN A 41 11.16 14.95 -10.78
CA GLN A 41 10.42 16.21 -10.77
C GLN A 41 9.82 16.59 -12.13
N SER A 42 10.45 16.15 -13.22
CA SER A 42 10.04 16.40 -14.60
C SER A 42 8.92 15.48 -15.05
N ALA A 43 8.61 14.43 -14.27
CA ALA A 43 7.51 13.52 -14.52
C ALA A 43 6.15 14.26 -14.52
N LEU A 44 5.63 14.48 -15.72
CA LEU A 44 4.33 15.13 -15.98
C LEU A 44 3.25 14.15 -16.45
N ASP A 45 3.64 12.95 -16.88
CA ASP A 45 2.74 11.91 -17.36
C ASP A 45 3.11 10.54 -16.78
N GLU A 46 2.15 9.60 -16.78
CA GLU A 46 2.29 8.26 -16.19
C GLU A 46 3.46 7.45 -16.79
N SER A 47 3.85 7.70 -18.05
CA SER A 47 4.89 6.92 -18.73
C SER A 47 6.28 7.10 -18.13
N GLN A 48 6.49 8.24 -17.47
CA GLN A 48 7.74 8.61 -16.80
C GLN A 48 7.84 8.05 -15.38
N PHE A 49 6.77 7.45 -14.85
CA PHE A 49 6.77 6.86 -13.53
C PHE A 49 7.09 5.36 -13.55
N LYS A 50 7.89 4.94 -12.58
CA LYS A 50 8.16 3.54 -12.28
C LYS A 50 7.18 3.03 -11.23
N MET A 51 6.55 1.90 -11.50
CA MET A 51 5.69 1.22 -10.51
C MET A 51 6.54 0.67 -9.36
N VAL A 52 6.13 0.95 -8.12
CA VAL A 52 6.82 0.50 -6.90
C VAL A 52 6.12 -0.70 -6.29
N GLY A 53 4.80 -0.62 -6.13
CA GLY A 53 4.01 -1.65 -5.46
C GLY A 53 2.57 -1.22 -5.26
N ARG A 54 1.81 -2.05 -4.54
CA ARG A 54 0.41 -1.81 -4.23
C ARG A 54 0.07 -2.15 -2.79
N THR A 55 -1.04 -1.60 -2.31
CA THR A 55 -1.67 -2.02 -1.05
C THR A 55 -2.45 -3.33 -1.23
N GLU A 56 -2.92 -3.87 -0.11
CA GLU A 56 -3.96 -4.88 -0.13
C GLU A 56 -5.29 -4.33 -0.67
N THR A 57 -6.14 -5.24 -1.12
CA THR A 57 -7.54 -4.95 -1.47
C THR A 57 -8.40 -4.96 -0.22
N ILE A 58 -9.18 -3.91 -0.03
CA ILE A 58 -10.21 -3.85 1.00
C ILE A 58 -11.56 -4.05 0.33
N TRP A 59 -12.25 -5.13 0.67
CA TRP A 59 -13.45 -5.55 -0.03
C TRP A 59 -14.70 -4.82 0.49
N ASP A 60 -15.63 -4.50 -0.40
CA ASP A 60 -16.93 -3.87 -0.13
C ASP A 60 -16.82 -2.61 0.76
N ASN A 61 -15.90 -1.69 0.41
CA ASN A 61 -15.62 -0.51 1.24
C ASN A 61 -15.23 0.74 0.46
N LEU A 62 -16.05 1.79 0.54
CA LEU A 62 -15.78 3.11 -0.07
C LEU A 62 -14.96 4.06 0.83
N ASN A 63 -14.59 3.63 2.02
CA ASN A 63 -13.74 4.37 2.97
C ASN A 63 -12.60 3.50 3.51
N PRO A 64 -11.73 2.96 2.63
CA PRO A 64 -10.67 2.05 3.04
C PRO A 64 -9.60 2.74 3.89
N ASP A 65 -9.14 2.03 4.92
CA ASP A 65 -7.91 2.31 5.66
C ASP A 65 -6.92 1.18 5.38
N PHE A 66 -5.93 1.44 4.53
CA PHE A 66 -4.98 0.43 4.10
C PHE A 66 -3.92 0.19 5.17
N VAL A 67 -3.68 -1.08 5.48
CA VAL A 67 -2.67 -1.52 6.45
C VAL A 67 -1.30 -1.61 5.77
N THR A 68 -1.25 -2.02 4.51
CA THR A 68 0.01 -2.10 3.77
C THR A 68 0.55 -0.71 3.49
N LYS A 69 1.74 -0.45 4.03
CA LYS A 69 2.50 0.78 3.78
C LYS A 69 3.46 0.57 2.62
N LEU A 70 3.76 1.63 1.88
CA LEU A 70 4.74 1.59 0.79
C LEU A 70 5.92 2.51 1.12
N TYR A 71 7.10 2.10 0.69
CA TYR A 71 8.34 2.73 1.09
C TYR A 71 9.02 3.39 -0.12
N LEU A 72 9.57 4.58 0.10
CA LEU A 72 10.29 5.34 -0.89
C LEU A 72 11.68 5.72 -0.33
N PRO A 73 12.78 5.23 -0.92
CA PRO A 73 14.11 5.73 -0.58
C PRO A 73 14.28 7.14 -1.12
N LEU A 74 14.64 8.09 -0.26
CA LEU A 74 15.06 9.42 -0.68
C LEU A 74 16.54 9.35 -1.05
N LYS A 75 16.87 9.77 -2.28
CA LYS A 75 18.25 10.13 -2.61
C LYS A 75 18.56 11.50 -1.97
N ARG A 76 19.85 11.84 -1.83
CA ARG A 76 20.35 12.96 -1.01
C ARG A 76 19.56 14.27 -1.22
N PRO A 77 19.48 15.16 -0.21
CA PRO A 77 18.57 16.32 -0.19
C PRO A 77 18.72 17.29 -1.38
N ASP A 78 19.87 17.27 -2.04
CA ASP A 78 20.25 18.08 -3.19
C ASP A 78 19.93 17.43 -4.55
N GLU A 79 19.60 16.13 -4.59
CA GLU A 79 19.23 15.37 -5.78
C GLU A 79 17.74 14.95 -5.73
N GLU A 80 16.89 15.94 -6.06
CA GLU A 80 15.64 15.82 -6.82
C GLU A 80 14.39 15.18 -6.17
N ASN A 81 13.56 16.06 -5.61
CA ASN A 81 12.09 16.13 -5.74
C ASN A 81 11.39 14.90 -6.35
N THR A 82 11.26 13.85 -5.54
CA THR A 82 10.55 12.65 -5.95
C THR A 82 9.04 12.90 -6.02
N ARG A 83 8.47 12.79 -7.23
CA ARG A 83 7.02 12.81 -7.43
C ARG A 83 6.46 11.41 -7.20
N VAL A 84 5.38 11.35 -6.45
CA VAL A 84 4.59 10.14 -6.24
C VAL A 84 3.26 10.29 -6.93
N LEU A 85 2.92 9.30 -7.76
CA LEU A 85 1.60 9.12 -8.36
C LEU A 85 0.92 7.93 -7.67
N LEU A 86 -0.23 8.18 -7.06
CA LEU A 86 -1.09 7.14 -6.50
C LEU A 86 -2.29 6.95 -7.40
N GLN A 87 -2.51 5.72 -7.85
CA GLN A 87 -3.69 5.34 -8.61
C GLN A 87 -4.52 4.36 -7.79
N TYR A 88 -5.81 4.66 -7.68
CA TYR A 88 -6.81 3.86 -6.99
C TYR A 88 -7.60 3.05 -8.02
N TYR A 89 -7.78 1.77 -7.72
CA TYR A 89 -8.47 0.82 -8.57
C TYR A 89 -9.49 0.03 -7.76
N ASP A 90 -10.57 -0.36 -8.40
CA ASP A 90 -11.51 -1.36 -7.96
C ASP A 90 -11.11 -2.73 -8.52
N GLN A 91 -11.12 -3.76 -7.68
CA GLN A 91 -10.68 -5.09 -8.10
C GLN A 91 -11.81 -5.92 -8.71
N ASP A 92 -11.96 -5.87 -10.04
CA ASP A 92 -12.96 -6.68 -10.76
C ASP A 92 -12.50 -8.12 -11.00
N SER A 93 -11.19 -8.33 -11.20
CA SER A 93 -10.66 -9.66 -11.52
C SER A 93 -10.18 -10.39 -10.25
N LYS A 94 -10.69 -11.61 -10.06
CA LYS A 94 -10.25 -12.53 -9.00
C LYS A 94 -8.93 -13.25 -9.33
N GLU A 95 -8.40 -13.04 -10.53
CA GLU A 95 -7.11 -13.59 -10.92
C GLU A 95 -6.01 -12.91 -10.13
N SER A 96 -5.34 -13.68 -9.27
CA SER A 96 -4.13 -13.26 -8.55
C SER A 96 -2.95 -13.23 -9.53
N LEU A 97 -2.99 -12.32 -10.51
CA LEU A 97 -1.86 -12.06 -11.39
C LEU A 97 -0.82 -11.23 -10.67
N GLU A 98 0.43 -11.39 -11.09
CA GLU A 98 1.51 -10.48 -10.71
C GLU A 98 1.13 -9.04 -11.06
N LEU A 99 1.43 -8.12 -10.14
CA LEU A 99 1.18 -6.70 -10.34
C LEU A 99 1.95 -6.25 -11.59
N SER A 100 1.19 -5.87 -12.61
CA SER A 100 1.71 -5.47 -13.91
C SER A 100 0.76 -4.48 -14.57
N LYS A 101 1.23 -3.74 -15.58
CA LYS A 101 0.37 -2.86 -16.37
C LYS A 101 -0.79 -3.62 -17.02
N GLU A 102 -0.57 -4.87 -17.43
CA GLU A 102 -1.61 -5.71 -18.02
C GLU A 102 -2.66 -6.14 -16.99
N TYR A 103 -2.22 -6.48 -15.77
CA TYR A 103 -3.15 -6.73 -14.66
C TYR A 103 -4.03 -5.51 -14.39
N LEU A 104 -3.45 -4.29 -14.35
CA LEU A 104 -4.20 -3.06 -14.06
C LEU A 104 -5.19 -2.65 -15.15
N LYS A 105 -5.03 -3.10 -16.40
CA LYS A 105 -6.03 -2.87 -17.46
C LYS A 105 -7.31 -3.67 -17.25
N LYS A 106 -7.24 -4.75 -16.47
CA LYS A 106 -8.39 -5.60 -16.13
C LYS A 106 -9.13 -5.12 -14.87
N GLN A 107 -8.71 -4.02 -14.27
CA GLN A 107 -9.30 -3.45 -13.05
C GLN A 107 -9.90 -2.09 -13.38
N ASP A 108 -11.02 -1.76 -12.74
CA ASP A 108 -11.67 -0.48 -12.90
C ASP A 108 -10.92 0.65 -12.18
N PHE A 109 -10.61 1.71 -12.91
CA PHE A 109 -9.93 2.86 -12.34
C PHE A 109 -10.89 3.80 -11.62
N ILE A 110 -10.59 4.06 -10.36
CA ILE A 110 -11.37 4.96 -9.51
C ILE A 110 -10.90 6.41 -9.69
N GLY A 111 -9.59 6.65 -9.52
CA GLY A 111 -9.01 8.00 -9.52
C GLY A 111 -7.53 8.01 -9.18
N GLN A 112 -6.89 9.17 -9.33
CA GLN A 112 -5.47 9.35 -9.02
C GLN A 112 -5.14 10.68 -8.37
N VAL A 113 -4.03 10.71 -7.62
CA VAL A 113 -3.42 11.92 -7.06
C VAL A 113 -1.93 11.90 -7.29
N MET A 114 -1.33 13.08 -7.49
CA MET A 114 0.10 13.25 -7.67
C MET A 114 0.60 14.32 -6.72
N PHE A 115 1.70 14.07 -6.03
CA PHE A 115 2.29 15.00 -5.06
C PHE A 115 3.81 14.86 -5.01
N ASN A 116 4.49 15.87 -4.47
CA ASN A 116 5.91 15.81 -4.14
C ASN A 116 6.07 15.34 -2.70
N VAL A 117 6.92 14.34 -2.47
CA VAL A 117 7.13 13.75 -1.14
C VAL A 117 7.80 14.71 -0.18
N VAL A 118 8.74 15.53 -0.65
CA VAL A 118 9.42 16.53 0.17
C VAL A 118 8.43 17.58 0.67
N GLU A 119 7.48 17.99 -0.18
CA GLU A 119 6.39 18.88 0.22
C GLU A 119 5.51 18.23 1.28
N LEU A 120 5.10 16.97 1.10
CA LEU A 120 4.34 16.21 2.10
C LEU A 120 5.07 16.15 3.46
N LEU A 121 6.37 15.88 3.46
CA LEU A 121 7.19 15.83 4.68
C LEU A 121 7.30 17.18 5.39
N SER A 122 7.08 18.28 4.66
CA SER A 122 7.13 19.64 5.17
C SER A 122 5.78 20.14 5.71
N VAL A 123 4.68 19.41 5.48
CA VAL A 123 3.34 19.76 6.00
C VAL A 123 3.21 19.33 7.46
N ASP A 124 2.48 20.12 8.25
CA ASP A 124 2.13 19.78 9.64
C ASP A 124 1.50 18.38 9.73
N HIS A 125 1.95 17.59 10.70
CA HIS A 125 1.56 16.18 10.88
C HIS A 125 1.85 15.28 9.67
N LYS A 126 2.60 15.76 8.67
CA LYS A 126 2.98 15.03 7.45
C LYS A 126 1.76 14.39 6.79
N LEU A 127 0.66 15.14 6.67
CA LEU A 127 -0.64 14.67 6.19
C LEU A 127 -1.11 15.50 4.99
N LEU A 128 -1.45 14.81 3.89
CA LEU A 128 -2.11 15.41 2.73
C LEU A 128 -3.52 14.83 2.54
N SER A 129 -4.49 15.70 2.27
CA SER A 129 -5.84 15.31 1.86
C SER A 129 -6.15 15.93 0.50
N MET A 130 -6.33 15.08 -0.52
CA MET A 130 -6.39 15.52 -1.92
C MET A 130 -7.63 14.95 -2.60
N LYS A 131 -8.37 15.80 -3.33
CA LYS A 131 -9.40 15.35 -4.27
C LYS A 131 -8.75 14.67 -5.46
N MET A 132 -9.34 13.55 -5.88
CA MET A 132 -8.80 12.76 -6.97
C MET A 132 -9.06 13.40 -8.33
N SER A 133 -8.23 13.02 -9.29
CA SER A 133 -8.35 13.34 -10.70
C SER A 133 -8.62 12.09 -11.52
N ASN A 134 -9.13 12.26 -12.73
CA ASN A 134 -9.22 11.18 -13.70
C ASN A 134 -7.84 10.90 -14.34
N ARG A 135 -7.77 9.89 -15.23
CA ARG A 135 -6.52 9.50 -15.91
C ARG A 135 -5.84 10.64 -16.69
N SER A 136 -6.60 11.64 -17.15
CA SER A 136 -6.09 12.81 -17.84
C SER A 136 -5.70 13.95 -16.89
N PHE A 137 -5.54 13.66 -15.59
CA PHE A 137 -5.22 14.62 -14.53
C PHE A 137 -6.22 15.78 -14.39
N LYS A 138 -7.44 15.63 -14.93
CA LYS A 138 -8.54 16.58 -14.72
C LYS A 138 -9.24 16.24 -13.41
N ALA A 139 -9.57 17.26 -12.62
CA ALA A 139 -10.26 17.09 -11.36
C ALA A 139 -11.53 16.24 -11.53
N ASP A 140 -11.67 15.22 -10.69
CA ASP A 140 -12.84 14.35 -10.66
C ASP A 140 -13.33 14.19 -9.22
N PRO A 141 -14.15 15.14 -8.71
CA PRO A 141 -14.61 15.11 -7.34
C PRO A 141 -15.43 13.86 -6.99
N LYS A 142 -15.98 13.17 -7.99
CA LYS A 142 -16.76 11.94 -7.81
C LYS A 142 -15.88 10.71 -7.59
N ALA A 143 -14.59 10.77 -7.92
CA ALA A 143 -13.65 9.67 -7.67
C ALA A 143 -13.36 9.48 -6.17
N GLY A 144 -13.47 10.55 -5.38
CA GLY A 144 -13.29 10.53 -3.93
C GLY A 144 -12.10 11.36 -3.47
N THR A 145 -11.61 11.04 -2.27
CA THR A 145 -10.50 11.76 -1.62
C THR A 145 -9.43 10.77 -1.19
N SER A 146 -8.18 11.06 -1.53
CA SER A 146 -6.99 10.36 -1.05
C SER A 146 -6.47 11.09 0.19
N ILE A 147 -6.22 10.36 1.27
CA ILE A 147 -5.49 10.87 2.44
C ILE A 147 -4.19 10.10 2.53
N ILE A 148 -3.08 10.82 2.63
CA ILE A 148 -1.73 10.28 2.68
C ILE A 148 -1.07 10.80 3.95
N THR A 149 -0.40 9.91 4.67
CA THR A 149 0.51 10.29 5.75
C THR A 149 1.91 9.75 5.50
N ALA A 150 2.93 10.47 5.97
CA ALA A 150 4.31 10.07 5.83
C ALA A 150 5.04 10.01 7.17
N GLU A 151 5.90 8.99 7.31
CA GLU A 151 6.86 8.88 8.38
C GLU A 151 8.27 8.79 7.78
N GLU A 152 9.19 9.60 8.29
CA GLU A 152 10.59 9.52 7.90
C GLU A 152 11.28 8.53 8.84
N LEU A 153 11.86 7.51 8.26
CA LEU A 153 12.53 6.46 9.00
C LEU A 153 14.04 6.76 9.03
N PRO A 154 14.71 6.56 10.18
CA PRO A 154 16.13 6.87 10.32
C PRO A 154 16.97 6.10 9.30
N ASP A 155 18.11 6.69 8.90
CA ASP A 155 19.05 6.10 7.93
C ASP A 155 19.33 4.64 8.29
N ARG A 156 19.07 3.77 7.30
CA ARG A 156 19.06 2.33 7.44
C ARG A 156 20.22 1.67 6.73
N SER A 157 21.42 2.25 6.82
CA SER A 157 22.64 1.66 6.25
C SER A 157 22.92 0.22 6.74
N ALA A 158 22.15 -0.30 7.72
CA ALA A 158 22.13 -1.70 8.16
C ALA A 158 20.75 -2.40 8.14
N SER A 159 19.70 -1.91 7.46
CA SER A 159 18.45 -2.69 7.37
C SER A 159 18.55 -3.79 6.32
N ALA A 160 18.45 -5.04 6.78
CA ALA A 160 18.15 -6.16 5.93
C ALA A 160 16.64 -6.19 5.62
N GLN A 161 16.30 -6.40 4.35
CA GLN A 161 14.98 -6.82 3.91
C GLN A 161 14.89 -8.34 3.99
N TYR A 162 13.83 -8.84 4.62
CA TYR A 162 13.52 -10.25 4.73
C TYR A 162 12.21 -10.50 3.98
N VAL A 163 12.25 -11.36 2.97
CA VAL A 163 11.02 -11.97 2.46
C VAL A 163 10.72 -13.16 3.36
N VAL A 164 9.68 -13.04 4.19
CA VAL A 164 9.22 -14.12 5.05
C VAL A 164 8.00 -14.76 4.39
N GLU A 165 8.14 -16.02 3.98
CA GLU A 165 7.01 -16.84 3.56
C GLU A 165 6.35 -17.45 4.79
N PHE A 166 5.12 -17.04 5.06
CA PHE A 166 4.29 -17.66 6.06
C PHE A 166 3.46 -18.76 5.41
N ARG A 167 3.47 -19.94 6.04
CA ARG A 167 2.67 -21.09 5.66
C ARG A 167 1.79 -21.48 6.84
N PHE A 168 0.50 -21.54 6.60
CA PHE A 168 -0.49 -21.90 7.60
C PHE A 168 -1.32 -23.08 7.11
N THR A 169 -1.70 -23.93 8.06
CA THR A 169 -2.72 -24.96 7.87
C THR A 169 -3.85 -24.67 8.83
N ALA A 170 -5.08 -24.68 8.34
CA ALA A 170 -6.23 -24.66 9.22
C ALA A 170 -6.42 -26.08 9.77
N ASP A 171 -6.37 -26.24 11.10
CA ASP A 171 -6.69 -27.50 11.78
C ASP A 171 -8.20 -27.70 11.98
N CYS A 172 -9.01 -26.84 11.38
CA CYS A 172 -10.46 -26.87 11.45
C CYS A 172 -11.08 -26.66 10.08
N GLU A 173 -12.32 -27.12 9.93
CA GLU A 173 -13.11 -26.76 8.75
C GLU A 173 -13.47 -25.27 8.82
N MET A 174 -13.02 -24.52 7.82
CA MET A 174 -13.40 -23.12 7.66
C MET A 174 -14.77 -23.00 6.99
N PRO A 175 -15.55 -21.92 7.29
CA PRO A 175 -16.83 -21.70 6.64
C PRO A 175 -16.70 -21.67 5.12
N LYS A 176 -17.42 -22.57 4.44
CA LYS A 176 -17.41 -22.67 2.98
C LYS A 176 -17.88 -21.34 2.36
N ARG A 177 -17.21 -20.93 1.28
CA ARG A 177 -17.52 -19.71 0.48
C ARG A 177 -17.32 -18.37 1.19
N LYS A 178 -16.63 -18.33 2.34
CA LYS A 178 -16.19 -17.06 2.93
C LYS A 178 -14.79 -16.71 2.44
N LYS A 179 -14.62 -15.45 2.05
CA LYS A 179 -13.29 -14.86 1.87
C LYS A 179 -12.70 -14.58 3.25
N ILE A 180 -11.45 -14.97 3.45
CA ILE A 180 -10.69 -14.71 4.68
C ILE A 180 -9.54 -13.77 4.36
N PHE A 181 -8.99 -13.11 5.36
CA PHE A 181 -7.73 -12.39 5.26
C PHE A 181 -6.95 -12.61 6.55
N VAL A 182 -5.63 -12.43 6.49
CA VAL A 182 -4.75 -12.52 7.65
C VAL A 182 -4.23 -11.13 7.97
N ILE A 183 -4.24 -10.78 9.26
CA ILE A 183 -3.56 -9.60 9.78
C ILE A 183 -2.36 -10.08 10.59
N LEU A 184 -1.17 -9.64 10.20
CA LEU A 184 0.01 -9.73 11.04
C LEU A 184 0.06 -8.49 11.92
N SER A 185 0.13 -8.70 13.23
CA SER A 185 0.23 -7.63 14.21
C SER A 185 1.49 -7.77 15.04
N ARG A 186 2.12 -6.63 15.35
CA ARG A 186 3.27 -6.53 16.24
C ARG A 186 2.79 -6.30 17.68
N SER A 187 3.35 -7.03 18.64
CA SER A 187 3.08 -6.79 20.07
C SER A 187 3.83 -5.55 20.57
N VAL A 188 3.21 -4.80 21.46
CA VAL A 188 3.83 -3.66 22.15
C VAL A 188 4.38 -4.15 23.50
N LYS A 189 5.69 -4.03 23.73
CA LYS A 189 6.36 -4.53 24.96
C LYS A 189 5.83 -3.89 26.26
N GLN A 190 5.31 -2.68 26.18
CA GLN A 190 4.65 -1.97 27.28
C GLN A 190 3.38 -1.31 26.72
N PRO A 191 2.24 -2.01 26.69
CA PRO A 191 0.99 -1.41 26.28
C PRO A 191 0.65 -0.29 27.26
N THR A 192 0.49 0.94 26.79
CA THR A 192 -0.13 1.98 27.60
C THR A 192 -1.59 1.59 27.82
N SER A 193 -2.20 2.02 28.94
CA SER A 193 -3.61 1.75 29.25
C SER A 193 -4.60 2.35 28.23
N LEU A 194 -4.11 3.10 27.24
CA LEU A 194 -4.90 3.83 26.24
C LEU A 194 -4.78 3.23 24.82
N GLY A 195 -3.89 2.27 24.59
CA GLY A 195 -3.63 1.70 23.25
C GLY A 195 -3.85 0.19 23.17
N PRO A 196 -4.18 -0.37 21.98
CA PRO A 196 -4.28 -1.82 21.80
C PRO A 196 -2.91 -2.49 22.00
N PRO A 197 -2.85 -3.70 22.57
CA PRO A 197 -1.58 -4.41 22.80
C PRO A 197 -0.92 -4.92 21.52
N TRP A 198 -1.63 -4.82 20.39
CA TRP A 198 -1.20 -5.29 19.07
C TRP A 198 -1.45 -4.21 18.03
N ILE A 199 -0.44 -3.93 17.20
CA ILE A 199 -0.53 -2.98 16.09
C ILE A 199 -0.48 -3.77 14.79
N PRO A 200 -1.52 -3.71 13.94
CA PRO A 200 -1.48 -4.29 12.60
C PRO A 200 -0.32 -3.72 11.78
N ILE A 201 0.52 -4.59 11.22
CA ILE A 201 1.68 -4.21 10.39
C ILE A 201 1.55 -4.72 8.95
N TYR A 202 0.68 -5.69 8.72
CA TYR A 202 0.41 -6.23 7.40
C TYR A 202 -0.98 -6.86 7.38
N ARG A 203 -1.66 -6.74 6.23
CA ARG A 203 -2.92 -7.41 5.97
C ARG A 203 -2.85 -8.02 4.58
N THR A 204 -3.21 -9.30 4.45
CA THR A 204 -3.33 -9.92 3.13
C THR A 204 -4.55 -9.34 2.40
N GLY A 205 -4.57 -9.44 1.06
CA GLY A 205 -5.84 -9.42 0.34
C GLY A 205 -6.78 -10.52 0.83
N ALA A 206 -8.07 -10.42 0.52
CA ALA A 206 -9.00 -11.49 0.84
C ALA A 206 -8.78 -12.68 -0.10
N MET A 207 -8.77 -13.87 0.48
CA MET A 207 -8.45 -15.14 -0.18
C MET A 207 -9.54 -16.17 0.11
N ASP A 208 -9.61 -17.22 -0.71
CA ASP A 208 -10.50 -18.34 -0.43
C ASP A 208 -10.05 -19.07 0.83
N ALA A 209 -11.01 -19.35 1.72
CA ALA A 209 -10.73 -20.16 2.89
C ALA A 209 -10.31 -21.59 2.47
N PRO A 210 -9.38 -22.24 3.19
CA PRO A 210 -9.06 -23.64 3.01
C PRO A 210 -10.32 -24.50 3.01
N ALA A 211 -10.50 -25.32 1.97
CA ALA A 211 -11.70 -26.12 1.76
C ALA A 211 -11.72 -27.40 2.63
N LYS A 212 -10.57 -27.81 3.15
CA LYS A 212 -10.39 -29.01 3.98
C LYS A 212 -9.45 -28.69 5.14
N SER A 213 -9.66 -29.36 6.28
CA SER A 213 -8.67 -29.39 7.36
C SER A 213 -7.33 -29.91 6.82
N GLY A 214 -6.24 -29.30 7.25
CA GLY A 214 -4.87 -29.62 6.80
C GLY A 214 -4.50 -29.05 5.43
N GLN A 215 -5.40 -28.37 4.71
CA GLN A 215 -5.03 -27.67 3.48
C GLN A 215 -4.13 -26.47 3.81
N GLU A 216 -2.93 -26.48 3.25
CA GLU A 216 -1.95 -25.39 3.37
C GLU A 216 -2.38 -24.18 2.54
N PHE A 217 -2.21 -23.00 3.10
CA PHE A 217 -2.21 -21.74 2.37
C PHE A 217 -1.03 -20.89 2.82
N LYS A 218 -0.50 -20.10 1.89
CA LYS A 218 0.74 -19.35 2.09
C LYS A 218 0.61 -17.92 1.61
N PHE A 219 1.33 -17.02 2.27
CA PHE A 219 1.55 -15.67 1.80
C PHE A 219 2.96 -15.21 2.17
N GLN A 220 3.52 -14.30 1.38
CA GLN A 220 4.82 -13.73 1.63
C GLN A 220 4.66 -12.31 2.15
N VAL A 221 5.49 -11.93 3.11
CA VAL A 221 5.58 -10.57 3.62
C VAL A 221 7.01 -10.10 3.48
N LEU A 222 7.18 -8.92 2.91
CA LEU A 222 8.44 -8.21 2.97
C LEU A 222 8.52 -7.50 4.32
N LEU A 223 9.42 -7.95 5.19
CA LEU A 223 9.73 -7.35 6.48
C LEU A 223 11.07 -6.62 6.38
N THR A 224 11.14 -5.41 6.91
CA THR A 224 12.38 -4.64 6.96
C THR A 224 12.87 -4.57 8.40
N SER A 225 14.09 -5.03 8.68
CA SER A 225 14.70 -4.88 10.00
C SER A 225 14.97 -3.41 10.33
N GLY A 226 14.95 -3.07 11.62
CA GLY A 226 15.21 -1.70 12.10
C GLY A 226 13.95 -0.83 12.29
N LEU A 227 12.75 -1.35 12.05
CA LEU A 227 11.49 -0.76 12.50
C LEU A 227 11.28 -1.11 13.99
N HIS A 228 11.94 -0.37 14.88
CA HIS A 228 11.79 -0.53 16.34
C HIS A 228 10.65 0.35 16.83
#